data_AF-A0AA88RPC5-F1
#
_entry.id   AF-A0AA88RPC5-F1
#
_cell.length_a   1.000
_cell.length_b   1.000
_cell.length_c   1.000
_cell.angle_alpha   90.00
_cell.angle_beta   90.00
_cell.angle_gamma   90.00
#
_symmetry.space_group_name_H-M   'P 1'
#
loop_
_entity.id
_entity.type
_entity.pdbx_description
1 polymer ?
#
loop_
_entity_poly.entity_id
_entity_poly.type
_entity_poly.pdbx_seq_one_letter_code
_entity_poly.pdbx_strand_id
1 'polypeptide(L)'
;MKSRESSEFRKLNPVGHVPVLVDGDVVISDSFAIIMYLEEKYPQHPLLPNDLQQRVINYQAASIVSSSIQPFQNMQIQKYIGEKVGPDEKIPWVQHHIGNGFTALEKLLNDYSGKYATGDEVFLADLFVAPQIHGAINRFNLNMTEFPLLSRLNEAYQELPAFQDAMPEKQPDTPLQERR
;
A
#
# COMPACT_ATOMS: atom_id res chain seq x y z
N MET A 1 15.03 6.71 -14.73
CA MET A 1 13.97 7.27 -13.86
C MET A 1 14.39 8.67 -13.41
N LYS A 2 13.50 9.67 -13.41
CA LYS A 2 13.82 11.00 -12.87
C LYS A 2 13.88 10.93 -11.34
N SER A 3 14.90 11.53 -10.72
CA SER A 3 14.99 11.59 -9.26
C SER A 3 13.80 12.38 -8.69
N ARG A 4 13.22 11.92 -7.59
CA ARG A 4 12.11 12.61 -6.89
C ARG A 4 12.47 14.02 -6.40
N GLU A 5 13.76 14.30 -6.24
CA GLU A 5 14.28 15.61 -5.82
C GLU A 5 14.47 16.58 -7.00
N SER A 6 14.40 16.09 -8.24
CA SER A 6 14.59 16.92 -9.44
C SER A 6 13.49 17.96 -9.60
N SER A 7 13.86 19.13 -10.13
CA SER A 7 12.91 20.20 -10.44
C SER A 7 11.80 19.74 -11.39
N GLU A 8 12.15 18.85 -12.34
CA GLU A 8 11.23 18.28 -13.31
C GLU A 8 10.20 17.36 -12.66
N PHE A 9 10.59 16.55 -11.66
CA PHE A 9 9.64 15.72 -10.92
C PHE A 9 8.75 16.57 -10.00
N ARG A 10 9.31 17.61 -9.36
CA ARG A 10 8.54 18.50 -8.49
C ARG A 10 7.49 19.33 -9.23
N LYS A 11 7.62 19.54 -10.54
CA LYS A 11 6.56 20.10 -11.38
C LYS A 11 5.34 19.17 -11.50
N LEU A 12 5.56 17.85 -11.40
CA LEU A 12 4.50 16.84 -11.45
C LEU A 12 3.91 16.59 -10.06
N ASN A 13 4.74 16.48 -9.03
CA ASN A 13 4.31 16.37 -7.64
C ASN A 13 5.17 17.27 -6.74
N PRO A 14 4.63 18.42 -6.27
CA PRO A 14 5.35 19.34 -5.40
C PRO A 14 5.82 18.71 -4.08
N VAL A 15 5.10 17.71 -3.58
CA VAL A 15 5.45 16.96 -2.35
C VAL A 15 6.73 16.14 -2.57
N GLY A 16 7.06 15.78 -3.80
CA GLY A 16 8.25 14.97 -4.12
C GLY A 16 8.09 13.49 -3.75
N HIS A 17 6.85 13.00 -3.70
CA HIS A 17 6.54 11.59 -3.46
C HIS A 17 6.14 10.88 -4.76
N VAL A 18 6.40 9.58 -4.81
CA VAL A 18 5.79 8.66 -5.79
C VAL A 18 4.60 7.96 -5.11
N PRO A 19 3.58 7.53 -5.87
CA PRO A 19 3.46 7.58 -7.33
C PRO A 19 2.91 8.91 -7.89
N VAL A 20 3.09 9.09 -9.21
CA VAL A 20 2.39 10.07 -10.04
C VAL A 20 1.92 9.35 -11.31
N LEU A 21 0.65 9.51 -11.68
CA LEU A 21 0.10 9.08 -12.96
C LEU A 21 -0.02 10.28 -13.89
N VAL A 22 0.47 10.13 -15.11
CA VAL A 22 0.25 11.08 -16.22
C VAL A 22 -0.56 10.36 -17.28
N ASP A 23 -1.76 10.86 -17.55
CA ASP A 23 -2.72 10.26 -18.48
C ASP A 23 -3.27 11.35 -19.42
N GLY A 24 -2.65 11.46 -20.60
CA GLY A 24 -2.86 12.60 -21.49
C GLY A 24 -2.48 13.91 -20.81
N ASP A 25 -3.45 14.83 -20.72
CA ASP A 25 -3.29 16.13 -20.07
C ASP A 25 -3.54 16.09 -18.56
N VAL A 26 -3.98 14.95 -18.01
CA VAL A 26 -4.29 14.80 -16.58
C VAL A 26 -3.05 14.32 -15.84
N VAL A 27 -2.64 15.06 -14.81
CA VAL A 27 -1.53 14.68 -13.91
C VAL A 27 -2.10 14.50 -12.51
N ILE A 28 -1.95 13.30 -11.96
CA ILE A 28 -2.51 12.92 -10.66
C ILE A 28 -1.37 12.42 -9.78
N SER A 29 -1.13 13.12 -8.68
CA SER A 29 -0.23 12.69 -7.61
C SER A 29 -1.06 12.27 -6.41
N ASP A 30 -0.69 11.16 -5.75
CA ASP A 30 -1.39 10.45 -4.66
C ASP A 30 -2.01 9.12 -5.12
N SER A 31 -1.63 8.03 -4.47
CA SER A 31 -2.07 6.68 -4.87
C SER A 31 -3.57 6.47 -4.70
N PHE A 32 -4.20 7.06 -3.68
CA PHE A 32 -5.64 6.95 -3.46
C PHE A 32 -6.40 7.72 -4.55
N ALA A 33 -5.96 8.94 -4.86
CA ALA A 33 -6.55 9.73 -5.94
C ALA A 33 -6.39 9.05 -7.31
N ILE A 34 -5.22 8.45 -7.59
CA ILE A 34 -4.97 7.67 -8.80
C ILE A 34 -5.95 6.49 -8.90
N ILE A 35 -6.13 5.72 -7.83
CA ILE A 35 -7.03 4.57 -7.86
C ILE A 35 -8.48 5.02 -8.07
N MET A 36 -8.92 6.10 -7.43
CA MET A 36 -10.28 6.64 -7.63
C MET A 36 -10.50 7.17 -9.07
N TYR A 37 -9.47 7.78 -9.67
CA TYR A 37 -9.54 8.18 -11.08
C TYR A 37 -9.68 6.96 -12.00
N LEU A 38 -8.95 5.87 -11.73
CA LEU A 38 -9.03 4.65 -12.54
C LEU A 38 -10.38 3.94 -12.38
N GLU A 39 -10.95 3.94 -11.17
CA GLU A 39 -12.31 3.46 -10.90
C GLU A 39 -13.34 4.20 -11.77
N GLU A 40 -13.26 5.53 -11.85
CA GLU A 40 -14.19 6.33 -12.65
C GLU A 40 -13.93 6.20 -14.16
N LYS A 41 -12.67 6.09 -14.57
CA LYS A 41 -12.28 6.03 -15.99
C LYS A 41 -12.55 4.67 -16.62
N TYR A 42 -12.46 3.59 -15.85
CA TYR A 42 -12.60 2.21 -16.33
C TYR A 42 -13.68 1.45 -15.55
N PRO A 43 -14.96 1.88 -15.62
CA PRO A 43 -16.05 1.32 -14.81
C PRO A 43 -16.36 -0.16 -15.10
N GLN A 44 -15.85 -0.71 -16.20
CA GLN A 44 -15.95 -2.13 -16.53
C GLN A 44 -15.01 -3.04 -15.70
N HIS A 45 -14.08 -2.45 -14.95
CA HIS A 45 -13.16 -3.14 -14.05
C HIS A 45 -13.22 -2.49 -12.66
N PRO A 46 -14.36 -2.65 -11.94
CA PRO A 46 -14.59 -1.93 -10.70
C PRO A 46 -13.58 -2.32 -9.62
N LEU A 47 -13.03 -1.31 -8.95
CA LEU A 47 -12.18 -1.42 -7.77
C LEU A 47 -12.99 -1.14 -6.50
N LEU A 48 -14.31 -0.97 -6.61
CA LEU A 48 -15.23 -0.85 -5.49
C LEU A 48 -16.46 -1.73 -5.70
N PRO A 49 -17.01 -2.32 -4.62
CA PRO A 49 -18.27 -3.02 -4.70
C PRO A 49 -19.43 -2.03 -4.94
N ASN A 50 -20.54 -2.53 -5.46
CA ASN A 50 -21.76 -1.72 -5.63
C ASN A 50 -22.45 -1.40 -4.29
N ASP A 51 -22.32 -2.30 -3.31
CA ASP A 51 -22.94 -2.12 -2.00
C ASP A 51 -22.25 -1.02 -1.19
N LEU A 52 -23.04 -0.06 -0.69
CA LEU A 52 -22.53 1.11 0.03
C LEU A 52 -21.77 0.72 1.30
N GLN A 53 -22.27 -0.27 2.06
CA GLN A 53 -21.63 -0.67 3.31
C GLN A 53 -20.25 -1.25 3.03
N GLN A 54 -20.12 -2.13 2.03
CA GLN A 54 -18.84 -2.68 1.61
C GLN A 54 -17.88 -1.62 1.04
N ARG A 55 -18.40 -0.60 0.33
CA ARG A 55 -17.57 0.54 -0.13
C ARG A 55 -16.95 1.28 1.05
N VAL A 56 -17.74 1.52 2.10
CA VAL A 56 -17.26 2.20 3.31
C VAL A 56 -16.17 1.38 4.02
N ILE A 57 -16.28 0.05 4.05
CA ILE A 57 -15.21 -0.81 4.59
C ILE A 57 -13.94 -0.71 3.75
N ASN A 58 -14.07 -0.72 2.42
CA ASN A 58 -12.94 -0.53 1.51
C ASN A 58 -12.21 0.80 1.72
N TYR A 59 -12.96 1.90 1.86
CA TYR A 59 -12.39 3.22 2.17
C TYR A 59 -11.69 3.23 3.54
N GLN A 60 -12.29 2.63 4.56
CA GLN A 60 -11.68 2.57 5.89
C GLN A 60 -10.37 1.77 5.88
N ALA A 61 -10.36 0.58 5.26
CA ALA A 61 -9.17 -0.25 5.18
C ALA A 61 -8.03 0.46 4.41
N ALA A 62 -8.34 1.02 3.24
CA ALA A 62 -7.38 1.80 2.47
C ALA A 62 -6.88 3.04 3.24
N SER A 63 -7.76 3.73 3.98
CA SER A 63 -7.40 4.88 4.81
C SER A 63 -6.51 4.50 5.99
N ILE A 64 -6.74 3.35 6.64
CA ILE A 64 -5.87 2.85 7.72
C ILE A 64 -4.44 2.69 7.18
N VAL A 65 -4.29 2.06 6.02
CA VAL A 65 -2.97 1.91 5.39
C VAL A 65 -2.40 3.26 4.99
N SER A 66 -3.12 4.06 4.21
CA SER A 66 -2.60 5.27 3.57
C SER A 66 -2.33 6.42 4.53
N SER A 67 -3.07 6.50 5.65
CA SER A 67 -3.04 7.64 6.57
C SER A 67 -2.50 7.27 7.95
N SER A 68 -2.73 6.04 8.42
CA SER A 68 -2.39 5.64 9.79
C SER A 68 -1.16 4.73 9.88
N ILE A 69 -0.73 4.12 8.76
CA ILE A 69 0.47 3.27 8.71
C ILE A 69 1.56 3.93 7.85
N GLN A 70 1.28 4.09 6.55
CA GLN A 70 2.27 4.45 5.54
C GLN A 70 3.05 5.75 5.86
N PRO A 71 2.41 6.84 6.33
CA PRO A 71 3.12 8.09 6.60
C PRO A 71 4.15 7.94 7.73
N PHE A 72 3.85 7.14 8.76
CA PHE A 72 4.74 6.94 9.91
C PHE A 72 5.91 6.01 9.59
N GLN A 73 5.75 5.09 8.64
CA GLN A 73 6.84 4.27 8.12
C GLN A 73 7.56 4.88 6.91
N ASN A 74 7.21 6.09 6.46
CA ASN A 74 7.83 6.70 5.29
C ASN A 74 9.34 6.87 5.47
N MET A 75 10.12 6.72 4.40
CA MET A 75 11.59 6.88 4.43
C MET A 75 12.07 8.22 5.03
N GLN A 76 11.35 9.32 4.82
CA GLN A 76 11.70 10.62 5.40
C GLN A 76 11.55 10.61 6.93
N ILE A 77 10.48 9.99 7.43
CA ILE A 77 10.27 9.81 8.88
C ILE A 77 11.31 8.85 9.45
N GLN A 78 11.59 7.72 8.79
CA GLN A 78 12.65 6.80 9.23
C GLN A 78 14.02 7.48 9.28
N LYS A 79 14.34 8.34 8.30
CA LYS A 79 15.58 9.13 8.30
C LYS A 79 15.60 10.08 9.49
N TYR A 80 14.52 10.81 9.73
CA TYR A 80 14.40 11.73 10.87
C TYR A 80 14.57 11.01 12.21
N ILE A 81 13.86 9.89 12.43
CA ILE A 81 13.98 9.09 13.66
C ILE A 81 15.43 8.61 13.85
N GLY A 82 16.05 8.11 12.79
CA GLY A 82 17.45 7.69 12.81
C GLY A 82 18.44 8.77 13.21
N GLU A 83 18.25 9.99 12.67
CA GLU A 83 19.18 11.10 12.87
C GLU A 83 18.94 11.86 14.18
N LYS A 84 17.69 11.91 14.66
CA LYS A 84 17.29 12.78 15.78
C LYS A 84 16.97 12.03 17.07
N VAL A 85 16.57 10.76 16.99
CA VAL A 85 16.22 9.93 18.15
C VAL A 85 17.31 8.88 18.35
N GLY A 86 17.59 8.08 17.30
CA GLY A 86 18.65 7.09 17.29
C GLY A 86 18.53 6.12 16.12
N PRO A 87 19.65 5.59 15.59
CA PRO A 87 19.62 4.68 14.44
C PRO A 87 18.84 3.39 14.72
N ASP A 88 18.89 2.90 15.96
CA ASP A 88 18.23 1.67 16.41
C ASP A 88 16.72 1.84 16.64
N GLU A 89 16.22 3.07 16.68
CA GLU A 89 14.79 3.38 16.93
C GLU A 89 13.93 3.32 15.66
N LYS A 90 14.55 3.22 14.47
CA LYS A 90 13.83 3.20 13.19
C LYS A 90 12.89 1.99 13.07
N ILE A 91 13.42 0.79 13.31
CA ILE A 91 12.67 -0.46 13.13
C ILE A 91 11.58 -0.60 14.21
N PRO A 92 11.86 -0.38 15.51
CA PRO A 92 10.82 -0.37 16.54
C PRO A 92 9.68 0.60 16.25
N TRP A 93 10.00 1.83 15.81
CA TRP A 93 9.00 2.81 15.40
C TRP A 93 8.10 2.29 14.28
N VAL A 94 8.72 1.80 13.20
CA VAL A 94 7.97 1.28 12.05
C VAL A 94 7.10 0.09 12.45
N GLN A 95 7.66 -0.89 13.15
CA GLN A 95 6.93 -2.09 13.58
C GLN A 95 5.76 -1.74 14.51
N HIS A 96 5.92 -0.76 15.40
CA HIS A 96 4.83 -0.28 16.25
C HIS A 96 3.65 0.27 15.43
N HIS A 97 3.92 1.14 14.48
CA HIS A 97 2.86 1.74 13.65
C HIS A 97 2.20 0.73 12.71
N ILE A 98 2.99 -0.19 12.12
CA ILE A 98 2.42 -1.28 11.31
C ILE A 98 1.56 -2.19 12.18
N GLY A 99 2.07 -2.63 13.34
CA GLY A 99 1.35 -3.53 14.25
C GLY A 99 0.02 -2.95 14.69
N ASN A 100 -0.02 -1.68 15.12
CA ASN A 100 -1.27 -1.01 15.49
C ASN A 100 -2.27 -0.96 14.33
N GLY A 101 -1.81 -0.63 13.13
CA GLY A 101 -2.65 -0.59 11.94
C GLY A 101 -3.15 -1.98 11.52
N PHE A 102 -2.31 -3.00 11.64
CA PHE A 102 -2.68 -4.39 11.36
C PHE A 102 -3.70 -4.90 12.37
N THR A 103 -3.55 -4.61 13.66
CA THR A 103 -4.58 -4.91 14.65
C THR A 103 -5.93 -4.27 14.29
N ALA A 104 -5.92 -3.03 13.76
CA ALA A 104 -7.14 -2.37 13.32
C ALA A 104 -7.74 -3.02 12.06
N LEU A 105 -6.91 -3.37 11.07
CA LEU A 105 -7.33 -4.07 9.86
C LEU A 105 -7.88 -5.47 10.18
N GLU A 106 -7.24 -6.24 11.05
CA GLU A 106 -7.70 -7.57 11.48
C GLU A 106 -9.14 -7.50 12.00
N LYS A 107 -9.40 -6.54 12.89
CA LYS A 107 -10.72 -6.34 13.47
C LYS A 107 -11.73 -5.83 12.45
N LEU A 108 -11.33 -4.85 11.63
CA LEU A 108 -12.21 -4.25 10.65
C LEU A 108 -12.67 -5.26 9.59
N LEU A 109 -11.75 -6.08 9.09
CA LEU A 109 -11.99 -6.98 7.96
C LEU A 109 -12.55 -8.34 8.38
N ASN A 110 -12.47 -8.72 9.66
CA ASN A 110 -12.90 -10.03 10.15
C ASN A 110 -14.31 -10.42 9.67
N ASP A 111 -15.27 -9.48 9.73
CA ASP A 111 -16.67 -9.74 9.42
C ASP A 111 -17.02 -9.55 7.93
N TYR A 112 -16.07 -9.07 7.13
CA TYR A 112 -16.27 -8.73 5.71
C TYR A 112 -15.43 -9.56 4.75
N SER A 113 -14.35 -10.17 5.25
CA SER A 113 -13.43 -10.91 4.41
C SER A 113 -14.05 -12.18 3.84
N GLY A 114 -13.78 -12.43 2.56
CA GLY A 114 -14.05 -13.71 1.89
C GLY A 114 -12.73 -14.28 1.43
N LYS A 115 -12.62 -14.61 0.14
CA LYS A 115 -11.32 -14.90 -0.49
C LYS A 115 -10.34 -13.74 -0.33
N TYR A 116 -10.81 -12.51 -0.47
CA TYR A 116 -10.05 -11.25 -0.36
C TYR A 116 -10.57 -10.38 0.80
N ALA A 117 -10.10 -9.13 0.90
CA ALA A 117 -10.32 -8.28 2.07
C ALA A 117 -11.81 -8.00 2.34
N THR A 118 -12.63 -7.86 1.29
CA THR A 118 -14.07 -7.61 1.40
C THR A 118 -14.85 -8.48 0.42
N GLY A 119 -14.97 -9.78 0.71
CA GLY A 119 -15.63 -10.76 -0.16
C GLY A 119 -14.68 -11.52 -1.09
N ASP A 120 -15.19 -11.97 -2.23
CA ASP A 120 -14.50 -12.90 -3.14
C ASP A 120 -13.89 -12.24 -4.39
N GLU A 121 -14.00 -10.92 -4.50
CA GLU A 121 -13.39 -10.08 -5.54
C GLU A 121 -12.36 -9.13 -4.95
N VAL A 122 -11.38 -8.73 -5.77
CA VAL A 122 -10.33 -7.77 -5.37
C VAL A 122 -10.86 -6.36 -5.51
N PHE A 123 -10.81 -5.60 -4.44
CA PHE A 123 -11.22 -4.19 -4.41
C PHE A 123 -10.15 -3.29 -3.81
N LEU A 124 -10.49 -2.02 -3.63
CA LEU A 124 -9.64 -0.96 -3.12
C LEU A 124 -8.86 -1.37 -1.87
N ALA A 125 -9.49 -2.05 -0.90
CA ALA A 125 -8.81 -2.50 0.31
C ALA A 125 -7.58 -3.35 -0.01
N ASP A 126 -7.72 -4.33 -0.91
CA ASP A 126 -6.67 -5.26 -1.28
C ASP A 126 -5.47 -4.54 -1.92
N LEU A 127 -5.73 -3.51 -2.74
CA LEU A 127 -4.69 -2.72 -3.40
C LEU A 127 -3.78 -1.96 -2.42
N PHE A 128 -4.29 -1.65 -1.22
CA PHE A 128 -3.51 -1.01 -0.16
C PHE A 128 -2.92 -2.05 0.81
N VAL A 129 -3.70 -3.08 1.16
CA VAL A 129 -3.31 -4.10 2.14
C VAL A 129 -2.17 -4.96 1.62
N ALA A 130 -2.23 -5.43 0.38
CA ALA A 130 -1.22 -6.34 -0.18
C ALA A 130 0.22 -5.77 -0.16
N PRO A 131 0.51 -4.56 -0.71
CA PRO A 131 1.86 -4.01 -0.65
C PRO A 131 2.30 -3.69 0.79
N GLN A 132 1.35 -3.35 1.68
CA GLN A 132 1.66 -3.09 3.08
C GLN A 132 2.09 -4.35 3.82
N ILE A 133 1.41 -5.49 3.61
CA ILE A 133 1.82 -6.78 4.20
C ILE A 133 3.16 -7.21 3.63
N HIS A 134 3.36 -7.13 2.31
CA HIS A 134 4.62 -7.48 1.68
C HIS A 134 5.78 -6.69 2.29
N GLY A 135 5.63 -5.36 2.45
CA GLY A 135 6.64 -4.52 3.10
C GLY A 135 6.86 -4.87 4.57
N ALA A 136 5.80 -5.12 5.33
CA ALA A 136 5.88 -5.51 6.73
C ALA A 136 6.73 -6.76 6.94
N ILE A 137 6.52 -7.80 6.13
CA ILE A 137 7.26 -9.07 6.19
C ILE A 137 8.68 -8.89 5.69
N ASN A 138 8.85 -8.48 4.43
CA ASN A 138 10.12 -8.60 3.72
C ASN A 138 11.11 -7.46 4.04
N ARG A 139 10.61 -6.28 4.41
CA ARG A 139 11.45 -5.11 4.68
C ARG A 139 11.61 -4.82 6.16
N PHE A 140 10.57 -5.07 6.95
CA PHE A 140 10.55 -4.70 8.37
C PHE A 140 10.53 -5.90 9.31
N ASN A 141 10.56 -7.14 8.78
CA ASN A 141 10.60 -8.38 9.55
C ASN A 141 9.53 -8.42 10.66
N LEU A 142 8.32 -7.92 10.37
CA LEU A 142 7.23 -7.94 11.33
C LEU A 142 6.77 -9.38 11.55
N ASN A 143 6.55 -9.76 12.81
CA ASN A 143 5.95 -11.04 13.12
C ASN A 143 4.45 -11.01 12.77
N MET A 144 4.04 -11.89 11.86
CA MET A 144 2.64 -11.99 11.40
C MET A 144 1.79 -12.98 12.19
N THR A 145 2.32 -13.66 13.22
CA THR A 145 1.56 -14.64 14.02
C THR A 145 0.31 -14.04 14.68
N GLU A 146 0.32 -12.73 15.00
CA GLU A 146 -0.83 -12.03 15.59
C GLU A 146 -1.87 -11.58 14.55
N PHE A 147 -1.60 -11.76 13.26
CA PHE A 147 -2.42 -11.28 12.15
C PHE A 147 -2.77 -12.44 11.18
N PRO A 148 -3.57 -13.43 11.61
CA PRO A 148 -3.88 -14.61 10.82
C PRO A 148 -4.74 -14.29 9.58
N LEU A 149 -5.63 -13.29 9.65
CA LEU A 149 -6.44 -12.88 8.52
C LEU A 149 -5.57 -12.22 7.44
N LEU A 150 -4.71 -11.27 7.80
CA LEU A 150 -3.79 -10.64 6.86
C LEU A 150 -2.79 -11.64 6.29
N SER A 151 -2.33 -12.60 7.09
CA SER A 151 -1.48 -13.69 6.60
C SER A 151 -2.17 -14.51 5.51
N ARG A 152 -3.43 -14.90 5.73
CA ARG A 152 -4.26 -15.59 4.72
C ARG A 152 -4.48 -14.74 3.47
N LEU A 153 -4.76 -13.45 3.64
CA LEU A 153 -4.93 -12.53 2.50
C LEU A 153 -3.65 -12.43 1.68
N ASN A 154 -2.48 -12.35 2.33
CA ASN A 154 -1.19 -12.33 1.65
C ASN A 154 -0.96 -13.59 0.81
N GLU A 155 -1.31 -14.77 1.32
CA GLU A 155 -1.27 -16.02 0.54
C GLU A 155 -2.22 -15.93 -0.68
N ALA A 156 -3.46 -15.45 -0.48
CA ALA A 156 -4.42 -15.30 -1.57
C ALA A 156 -3.97 -14.30 -2.66
N TYR A 157 -3.26 -13.22 -2.28
CA TYR A 157 -2.72 -12.25 -3.23
C TYR A 157 -1.55 -12.83 -4.03
N GLN A 158 -0.74 -13.70 -3.44
CA GLN A 158 0.39 -14.33 -4.14
C GLN A 158 -0.05 -15.23 -5.28
N GLU A 159 -1.29 -15.73 -5.28
CA GLU A 159 -1.85 -16.55 -6.36
C GLU A 159 -2.34 -15.72 -7.56
N LEU A 160 -2.42 -14.39 -7.45
CA LEU A 160 -2.97 -13.53 -8.49
C LEU A 160 -1.87 -13.00 -9.43
N PRO A 161 -1.95 -13.24 -10.74
CA PRO A 161 -0.95 -12.75 -11.70
C PRO A 161 -0.73 -11.23 -11.62
N ALA A 162 -1.80 -10.44 -11.44
CA ALA A 162 -1.71 -8.99 -11.32
C ALA A 162 -0.82 -8.53 -10.14
N PHE A 163 -0.91 -9.21 -8.99
CA PHE A 163 -0.05 -8.91 -7.84
C PHE A 163 1.37 -9.45 -8.05
N GLN A 164 1.51 -10.64 -8.63
CA GLN A 164 2.82 -11.19 -8.97
C GLN A 164 3.61 -10.31 -9.94
N ASP A 165 2.94 -9.73 -10.94
CA ASP A 165 3.55 -8.85 -11.94
C ASP A 165 3.85 -7.46 -11.38
N ALA A 166 3.11 -7.03 -10.36
CA ALA A 166 3.36 -5.79 -9.63
C ALA A 166 4.45 -5.91 -8.55
N MET A 167 5.07 -7.07 -8.36
CA MET A 167 6.13 -7.26 -7.35
C MET A 167 7.34 -6.34 -7.63
N PRO A 168 7.98 -5.77 -6.58
CA PRO A 168 9.12 -4.87 -6.75
C PRO A 168 10.26 -5.47 -7.57
N GLU A 169 10.52 -6.77 -7.42
CA GLU A 169 11.56 -7.53 -8.12
C GLU A 169 11.32 -7.74 -9.63
N LYS A 170 10.10 -7.47 -10.11
CA LYS A 170 9.73 -7.57 -11.53
C LYS A 170 9.63 -6.23 -12.26
N GLN A 171 9.96 -5.13 -11.61
CA GLN A 171 9.83 -3.80 -12.20
C GLN A 171 11.02 -3.44 -13.09
N PRO A 172 10.85 -2.54 -14.08
CA PRO A 172 11.93 -2.16 -14.99
C PRO A 172 13.16 -1.56 -14.30
N ASP A 173 12.96 -0.92 -13.14
CA ASP A 173 13.97 -0.24 -12.34
C ASP A 173 14.55 -1.10 -11.21
N THR A 174 14.11 -2.36 -11.04
CA THR A 174 14.69 -3.29 -10.07
C THR A 174 16.20 -3.44 -10.32
N PRO A 175 17.06 -3.28 -9.29
CA PRO A 175 18.49 -3.57 -9.40
C PRO A 175 18.73 -4.98 -9.94
N LEU A 176 19.69 -5.15 -10.85
CA LEU A 176 19.93 -6.45 -11.51
C LEU A 176 20.16 -7.62 -10.53
N GLN A 177 20.70 -7.34 -9.34
CA GLN A 177 20.97 -8.33 -8.31
C GLN A 177 19.71 -8.80 -7.55
N GLU A 178 18.62 -8.04 -7.63
CA GLU A 178 17.36 -8.30 -6.93
C GLU A 178 16.27 -8.83 -7.87
N ARG A 179 16.52 -8.87 -9.19
CA ARG A 179 15.59 -9.42 -10.18
C ARG A 179 15.47 -10.93 -9.98
N ARG A 180 14.24 -11.42 -9.88
CA ARG A 180 13.90 -12.85 -9.81
C ARG A 180 13.36 -13.35 -11.14
#